data_AF-A0A6A6U022-F1
#
_entry.id   AF-A0A6A6U022-F1
#
_cell.length_a   1.000
_cell.length_b   1.000
_cell.length_c   1.000
_cell.angle_alpha   90.00
_cell.angle_beta   90.00
_cell.angle_gamma   90.00
#
_symmetry.space_group_name_H-M   'P 1'
#
loop_
_entity.id
_entity.type
_entity.pdbx_description
1 polymer ?
#
loop_
_entity_poly.entity_id
_entity_poly.type
_entity_poly.pdbx_seq_one_letter_code
_entity_poly.pdbx_strand_id
1 'polypeptide(L)'
;MGADIKLQKEALAWIAKNAGKGKYANLDGSRIAVAGQSCGGLESYYASQDPAVKTIGIFNSGFFTSTSKKDMEIVTKMNRPIFYFLGGKTDIAFENGEANYKVLPSTTPAWKGNLPVGHMATYTQAKGGKFGTAMWKWLDFTLRGGNSSSEFFAGKGAENDGWSVEKRNMDKISVTPIG
;
A
#
# COMPACT_ATOMS: atom_id res chain seq x y z
N MET A 1 -9.10 -20.59 3.62
CA MET A 1 -9.84 -19.72 2.69
C MET A 1 -8.87 -19.22 1.65
N GLY A 2 -8.95 -19.73 0.41
CA GLY A 2 -8.27 -19.12 -0.72
C GLY A 2 -9.09 -17.92 -1.15
N ALA A 3 -8.82 -16.75 -0.58
CA ALA A 3 -9.34 -15.50 -1.09
C ALA A 3 -8.87 -15.31 -2.53
N ASP A 4 -9.60 -14.52 -3.30
CA ASP A 4 -9.57 -14.46 -4.75
C ASP A 4 -8.35 -13.68 -5.26
N ILE A 5 -7.14 -14.15 -4.90
CA ILE A 5 -5.83 -13.70 -5.43
C ILE A 5 -5.88 -13.59 -6.95
N LYS A 6 -6.77 -14.36 -7.59
CA LYS A 6 -7.06 -14.37 -9.01
C LYS A 6 -7.31 -12.96 -9.54
N LEU A 7 -8.12 -12.12 -8.89
CA LEU A 7 -8.54 -10.84 -9.47
C LEU A 7 -7.39 -9.84 -9.64
N GLN A 8 -6.55 -9.65 -8.61
CA GLN A 8 -5.41 -8.75 -8.73
C GLN A 8 -4.35 -9.29 -9.71
N LYS A 9 -4.11 -10.61 -9.71
CA LYS A 9 -3.18 -11.23 -10.68
C LYS A 9 -3.71 -11.19 -12.10
N GLU A 10 -5.01 -11.36 -12.31
CA GLU A 10 -5.65 -11.20 -13.61
C GLU A 10 -5.59 -9.75 -14.09
N ALA A 11 -5.77 -8.78 -13.19
CA ALA A 11 -5.57 -7.37 -13.51
C ALA A 11 -4.12 -7.09 -13.94
N LEU A 12 -3.12 -7.63 -13.23
CA LEU A 12 -1.72 -7.52 -13.61
C LEU A 12 -1.44 -8.16 -14.98
N ALA A 13 -1.95 -9.37 -15.23
CA ALA A 13 -1.84 -10.03 -16.52
C ALA A 13 -2.51 -9.24 -17.65
N TRP A 14 -3.65 -8.61 -17.36
CA TRP A 14 -4.34 -7.73 -18.29
C TRP A 14 -3.52 -6.49 -18.60
N ILE A 15 -2.93 -5.83 -17.59
CA ILE A 15 -2.04 -4.67 -17.78
C ILE A 15 -0.86 -5.06 -18.66
N ALA A 16 -0.19 -6.18 -18.37
CA ALA A 16 0.94 -6.67 -19.16
C ALA A 16 0.57 -6.89 -20.64
N LYS A 17 -0.66 -7.34 -20.92
CA LYS A 17 -1.14 -7.56 -22.29
C LYS A 17 -1.51 -6.27 -23.01
N ASN A 18 -2.08 -5.29 -22.30
CA ASN A 18 -2.81 -4.17 -22.91
C ASN A 18 -2.14 -2.80 -22.77
N ALA A 19 -1.27 -2.58 -21.78
CA ALA A 19 -0.63 -1.30 -21.54
C ALA A 19 0.12 -0.78 -22.78
N GLY A 20 -0.02 0.51 -23.07
CA GLY A 20 0.60 1.17 -24.22
C GLY A 20 0.00 0.80 -25.59
N LYS A 21 -1.13 0.08 -25.67
CA LYS A 21 -1.69 -0.42 -26.94
C LYS A 21 -3.09 0.11 -27.22
N GLY A 22 -3.33 0.55 -28.46
CA GLY A 22 -4.66 0.93 -28.96
C GLY A 22 -5.37 1.92 -28.03
N LYS A 23 -6.60 1.58 -27.60
CA LYS A 23 -7.37 2.38 -26.64
C LYS A 23 -6.73 2.55 -25.24
N TYR A 24 -5.66 1.79 -24.95
CA TYR A 24 -4.92 1.84 -23.69
C TYR A 24 -3.50 2.42 -23.88
N ALA A 25 -3.28 3.23 -24.91
CA ALA A 25 -2.01 3.91 -25.16
C ALA A 25 -1.51 4.73 -23.96
N ASN A 26 -2.44 5.28 -23.16
CA ASN A 26 -2.14 6.10 -21.99
C ASN A 26 -1.94 5.28 -20.69
N LEU A 27 -2.02 3.96 -20.75
CA LEU A 27 -1.77 3.10 -19.58
C LEU A 27 -0.27 2.78 -19.51
N ASP A 28 0.41 3.33 -18.51
CA ASP A 28 1.82 3.05 -18.23
C ASP A 28 1.95 1.76 -17.38
N GLY A 29 2.31 0.66 -18.03
CA GLY A 29 2.55 -0.63 -17.38
C GLY A 29 3.84 -0.71 -16.56
N SER A 30 4.68 0.33 -16.56
CA SER A 30 5.93 0.36 -15.77
C SER A 30 5.74 0.90 -14.35
N ARG A 31 4.58 1.51 -14.07
CA ARG A 31 4.25 2.18 -12.80
C ARG A 31 2.99 1.57 -12.18
N ILE A 32 3.14 0.43 -11.52
CA ILE A 32 2.02 -0.35 -10.98
C ILE A 32 2.07 -0.41 -9.45
N ALA A 33 0.92 -0.19 -8.81
CA ALA A 33 0.70 -0.47 -7.40
C ALA A 33 -0.39 -1.52 -7.22
N VAL A 34 -0.31 -2.29 -6.15
CA VAL A 34 -1.40 -3.16 -5.67
C VAL A 34 -1.78 -2.74 -4.27
N ALA A 35 -3.08 -2.69 -3.98
CA ALA A 35 -3.54 -2.33 -2.65
C ALA A 35 -4.93 -2.89 -2.39
N GLY A 36 -5.25 -3.08 -1.11
CA GLY A 36 -6.55 -3.62 -0.73
C GLY A 36 -6.87 -3.44 0.75
N GLN A 37 -8.17 -3.47 1.03
CA GLN A 37 -8.73 -3.33 2.35
C GLN A 37 -9.14 -4.69 2.92
N SER A 38 -8.95 -4.89 4.22
CA SER A 38 -9.31 -6.15 4.89
C SER A 38 -8.71 -7.38 4.17
N CYS A 39 -9.51 -8.37 3.78
CA CYS A 39 -9.06 -9.53 2.99
C CYS A 39 -8.30 -9.15 1.71
N GLY A 40 -8.67 -8.04 1.05
CA GLY A 40 -7.97 -7.55 -0.14
C GLY A 40 -6.53 -7.10 0.13
N GLY A 41 -6.20 -6.76 1.38
CA GLY A 41 -4.81 -6.50 1.79
C GLY A 41 -3.97 -7.78 1.76
N LEU A 42 -4.56 -8.94 2.09
CA LEU A 42 -3.90 -10.23 1.98
C LEU A 42 -3.64 -10.58 0.51
N GLU A 43 -4.64 -10.35 -0.35
CA GLU A 43 -4.49 -10.51 -1.81
C GLU A 43 -3.38 -9.61 -2.36
N SER A 44 -3.26 -8.39 -1.85
CA SER A 44 -2.22 -7.43 -2.25
C SER A 44 -0.82 -7.91 -1.90
N TYR A 45 -0.62 -8.60 -0.76
CA TYR A 45 0.65 -9.26 -0.47
C TYR A 45 0.99 -10.30 -1.53
N TYR A 46 0.04 -11.16 -1.90
CA TYR A 46 0.28 -12.17 -2.93
C TYR A 46 0.54 -11.56 -4.31
N ALA A 47 -0.16 -10.49 -4.67
CA ALA A 47 0.02 -9.79 -5.93
C ALA A 47 1.35 -9.02 -5.99
N SER A 48 1.85 -8.50 -4.87
CA SER A 48 3.12 -7.76 -4.81
C SER A 48 4.38 -8.56 -5.13
N GLN A 49 4.25 -9.89 -5.19
CA GLN A 49 5.32 -10.77 -5.63
C GLN A 49 5.56 -10.69 -7.15
N ASP A 50 4.64 -10.09 -7.91
CA ASP A 50 4.85 -9.80 -9.32
C ASP A 50 5.93 -8.71 -9.49
N PRO A 51 6.98 -8.94 -10.32
CA PRO A 51 8.09 -7.99 -10.48
C PRO A 51 7.69 -6.65 -11.11
N ALA A 52 6.52 -6.56 -11.76
CA ALA A 52 6.00 -5.32 -12.32
C ALA A 52 5.50 -4.35 -11.23
N VAL A 53 5.10 -4.87 -10.06
CA VAL A 53 4.61 -4.07 -8.94
C VAL A 53 5.75 -3.26 -8.31
N LYS A 54 5.51 -1.94 -8.16
CA LYS A 54 6.46 -0.97 -7.62
C LYS A 54 6.19 -0.63 -6.16
N THR A 55 4.96 -0.74 -5.70
CA THR A 55 4.59 -0.49 -4.30
C THR A 55 3.32 -1.27 -3.92
N ILE A 56 3.15 -1.50 -2.62
CA ILE A 56 2.00 -2.18 -2.04
C ILE A 56 1.33 -1.31 -0.97
N GLY A 57 -0.01 -1.33 -0.96
CA GLY A 57 -0.83 -0.65 0.05
C GLY A 57 -1.68 -1.59 0.88
N ILE A 58 -1.54 -1.53 2.20
CA ILE A 58 -2.32 -2.33 3.15
C ILE A 58 -3.28 -1.40 3.89
N PHE A 59 -4.57 -1.51 3.60
CA PHE A 59 -5.61 -0.74 4.26
C PHE A 59 -6.35 -1.58 5.30
N ASN A 60 -6.36 -1.15 6.57
CA ASN A 60 -7.11 -1.81 7.65
C ASN A 60 -6.96 -3.34 7.60
N SER A 61 -5.71 -3.81 7.49
CA SER A 61 -5.41 -5.20 7.13
C SER A 61 -4.01 -5.60 7.62
N GLY A 62 -3.72 -6.89 7.48
CA GLY A 62 -2.49 -7.57 7.82
C GLY A 62 -2.77 -9.07 7.97
N PHE A 63 -1.77 -9.90 7.73
CA PHE A 63 -1.84 -11.32 8.06
C PHE A 63 -2.09 -11.52 9.56
N PHE A 64 -2.88 -12.53 9.88
CA PHE A 64 -3.20 -12.91 11.25
C PHE A 64 -1.95 -13.46 11.94
N THR A 65 -1.92 -13.38 13.27
CA THR A 65 -0.83 -13.99 14.06
C THR A 65 -0.75 -15.51 13.90
N SER A 66 -1.86 -16.16 13.55
CA SER A 66 -1.98 -17.60 13.27
C SER A 66 -1.75 -17.97 11.80
N THR A 67 -1.38 -17.00 10.96
CA THR A 67 -1.13 -17.23 9.52
C THR A 67 0.07 -18.16 9.29
N SER A 68 0.05 -18.88 8.15
CA SER A 68 1.10 -19.83 7.80
C SER A 68 2.48 -19.17 7.66
N LYS A 69 3.56 -19.93 7.90
CA LYS A 69 4.93 -19.46 7.68
C LYS A 69 5.15 -18.93 6.26
N LYS A 70 4.55 -19.58 5.26
CA LYS A 70 4.68 -19.23 3.84
C LYS A 70 4.11 -17.84 3.53
N ASP A 71 3.00 -17.48 4.17
CA ASP A 71 2.39 -16.17 3.97
C ASP A 71 3.19 -15.08 4.70
N MET A 72 3.67 -15.38 5.91
CA MET A 72 4.55 -14.47 6.65
C MET A 72 5.90 -14.24 5.95
N GLU A 73 6.40 -15.21 5.17
CA GLU A 73 7.57 -15.02 4.32
C GLU A 73 7.40 -13.89 3.29
N ILE A 74 6.18 -13.61 2.83
CA ILE A 74 5.92 -12.50 1.91
C ILE A 74 6.22 -11.17 2.60
N VAL A 75 5.84 -11.04 3.88
CA VAL A 75 6.09 -9.84 4.68
C VAL A 75 7.57 -9.73 5.04
N THR A 76 8.18 -10.79 5.55
CA THR A 76 9.58 -10.78 6.02
C THR A 76 10.62 -10.74 4.89
N LYS A 77 10.20 -10.94 3.64
CA LYS A 77 11.04 -10.76 2.44
C LYS A 77 10.60 -9.56 1.58
N MET A 78 9.66 -8.74 2.05
CA MET A 78 9.14 -7.59 1.31
C MET A 78 10.27 -6.64 0.92
N ASN A 79 10.45 -6.40 -0.38
CA ASN A 79 11.51 -5.54 -0.93
C ASN A 79 10.95 -4.36 -1.75
N ARG A 80 9.65 -4.11 -1.64
CA ARG A 80 8.96 -2.98 -2.29
C ARG A 80 8.54 -1.95 -1.24
N PRO A 81 8.51 -0.65 -1.57
CA PRO A 81 7.85 0.35 -0.75
C PRO A 81 6.43 -0.09 -0.36
N ILE A 82 6.14 -0.03 0.94
CA ILE A 82 4.88 -0.49 1.52
C ILE A 82 4.31 0.56 2.47
N PHE A 83 2.98 0.74 2.44
CA PHE A 83 2.27 1.43 3.51
C PHE A 83 1.28 0.54 4.25
N TYR A 84 1.01 0.90 5.50
CA TYR A 84 -0.12 0.44 6.32
C TYR A 84 -0.95 1.63 6.77
N PHE A 85 -2.22 1.71 6.34
CA PHE A 85 -3.16 2.70 6.85
C PHE A 85 -4.13 1.98 7.79
N LEU A 86 -4.09 2.31 9.08
CA LEU A 86 -4.82 1.60 10.13
C LEU A 86 -5.88 2.49 10.77
N GLY A 87 -6.99 1.87 11.19
CA GLY A 87 -8.15 2.55 11.75
C GLY A 87 -8.14 2.71 13.27
N GLY A 88 -6.98 2.58 13.92
CA GLY A 88 -6.86 2.64 15.38
C GLY A 88 -7.35 1.38 16.08
N LYS A 89 -7.37 1.40 17.42
CA LYS A 89 -7.64 0.20 18.23
C LYS A 89 -9.03 -0.43 18.02
N THR A 90 -9.98 0.28 17.42
CA THR A 90 -11.32 -0.24 17.09
C THR A 90 -11.38 -0.91 15.71
N ASP A 91 -10.30 -0.82 14.92
CA ASP A 91 -10.14 -1.59 13.69
C ASP A 91 -9.77 -3.05 14.05
N ILE A 92 -10.59 -3.98 13.58
CA ILE A 92 -10.41 -5.42 13.84
C ILE A 92 -9.09 -5.97 13.32
N ALA A 93 -8.45 -5.30 12.36
CA ALA A 93 -7.18 -5.69 11.79
C ALA A 93 -6.00 -4.85 12.30
N PHE A 94 -6.23 -3.97 13.29
CA PHE A 94 -5.22 -3.06 13.83
C PHE A 94 -3.96 -3.80 14.26
N GLU A 95 -4.11 -4.80 15.13
CA GLU A 95 -2.99 -5.59 15.67
C GLU A 95 -2.26 -6.39 14.57
N ASN A 96 -2.97 -6.81 13.52
CA ASN A 96 -2.35 -7.52 12.40
C ASN A 96 -1.41 -6.59 11.63
N GLY A 97 -1.88 -5.39 11.27
CA GLY A 97 -1.06 -4.39 10.56
C GLY A 97 0.14 -3.94 11.40
N GLU A 98 -0.08 -3.73 12.70
CA GLU A 98 0.98 -3.44 13.67
C GLU A 98 2.07 -4.53 13.70
N ALA A 99 1.66 -5.80 13.81
CA ALA A 99 2.58 -6.93 13.85
C ALA A 99 3.34 -7.11 12.51
N ASN A 100 2.64 -6.96 11.38
CA ASN A 100 3.23 -7.13 10.05
C ASN A 100 4.25 -6.02 9.74
N TYR A 101 3.97 -4.77 10.12
CA TYR A 101 4.92 -3.66 9.98
C TYR A 101 6.21 -3.86 10.81
N LYS A 102 6.10 -4.45 12.00
CA LYS A 102 7.25 -4.71 12.88
C LYS A 102 8.25 -5.69 12.27
N VAL A 103 7.78 -6.68 11.52
CA VAL A 103 8.61 -7.77 10.98
C VAL A 103 9.10 -7.53 9.54
N LEU A 104 8.79 -6.38 8.94
CA LEU A 104 9.37 -5.99 7.66
C LEU A 104 10.90 -5.91 7.73
N PRO A 105 11.62 -6.24 6.64
CA PRO A 105 13.06 -6.02 6.58
C PRO A 105 13.41 -4.56 6.91
N SER A 106 14.47 -4.36 7.69
CA SER A 106 14.94 -3.03 8.08
C SER A 106 15.39 -2.17 6.89
N THR A 107 15.64 -2.78 5.73
CA THR A 107 16.03 -2.10 4.49
C THR A 107 14.84 -1.62 3.65
N THR A 108 13.63 -2.09 3.94
CA THR A 108 12.43 -1.80 3.15
C THR A 108 11.89 -0.41 3.46
N PRO A 109 11.58 0.43 2.44
CA PRO A 109 10.81 1.65 2.63
C PRO A 109 9.41 1.31 3.13
N ALA A 110 9.10 1.75 4.35
CA ALA A 110 7.89 1.36 5.03
C ALA A 110 7.28 2.54 5.75
N TRP A 111 5.98 2.72 5.58
CA TRP A 111 5.21 3.77 6.26
C TRP A 111 3.99 3.15 6.93
N LYS A 112 3.71 3.50 8.18
CA LYS A 112 2.50 3.11 8.90
C LYS A 112 1.87 4.35 9.48
N GLY A 113 0.60 4.57 9.17
CA GLY A 113 -0.20 5.66 9.67
C GLY A 113 -1.49 5.16 10.30
N ASN A 114 -1.91 5.85 11.35
CA ASN A 114 -3.10 5.49 12.10
C ASN A 114 -4.00 6.71 12.32
N LEU A 115 -5.30 6.52 12.08
CA LEU A 115 -6.38 7.39 12.51
C LEU A 115 -7.44 6.56 13.26
N PRO A 116 -8.05 7.04 14.35
CA PRO A 116 -9.02 6.28 15.15
C PRO A 116 -10.42 6.25 14.51
N VAL A 117 -10.52 5.69 13.30
CA VAL A 117 -11.72 5.70 12.44
C VAL A 117 -12.32 4.31 12.22
N GLY A 118 -11.79 3.29 12.89
CA GLY A 118 -12.26 1.90 12.80
C GLY A 118 -11.98 1.24 11.44
N HIS A 119 -12.51 0.03 11.26
CA HIS A 119 -12.18 -0.84 10.12
C HIS A 119 -12.63 -0.30 8.75
N MET A 120 -13.75 0.44 8.72
CA MET A 120 -14.29 1.06 7.51
C MET A 120 -13.62 2.40 7.17
N ALA A 121 -12.71 2.86 8.02
CA ALA A 121 -11.95 4.09 7.86
C ALA A 121 -12.81 5.29 7.40
N THR A 122 -12.34 6.03 6.40
CA THR A 122 -13.02 7.22 5.88
C THR A 122 -13.66 7.02 4.51
N TYR A 123 -13.83 5.79 4.03
CA TYR A 123 -14.19 5.51 2.63
C TYR A 123 -15.57 6.02 2.21
N THR A 124 -16.50 6.17 3.16
CA THR A 124 -17.85 6.71 2.90
C THR A 124 -17.88 8.23 2.76
N GLN A 125 -16.77 8.91 3.09
CA GLN A 125 -16.65 10.35 2.94
C GLN A 125 -16.36 10.72 1.48
N ALA A 126 -16.61 11.98 1.11
CA ALA A 126 -16.27 12.47 -0.22
C ALA A 126 -14.80 12.18 -0.57
N LYS A 127 -14.57 11.59 -1.75
CA LYS A 127 -13.23 11.17 -2.23
C LYS A 127 -12.50 10.21 -1.27
N GLY A 128 -13.24 9.47 -0.44
CA GLY A 128 -12.68 8.54 0.55
C GLY A 128 -12.02 9.21 1.76
N GLY A 129 -12.24 10.51 1.97
CA GLY A 129 -11.73 11.26 3.12
C GLY A 129 -10.20 11.28 3.23
N LYS A 130 -9.69 11.25 4.47
CA LYS A 130 -8.24 11.28 4.73
C LYS A 130 -7.51 10.07 4.16
N PHE A 131 -8.10 8.87 4.23
CA PHE A 131 -7.49 7.67 3.64
C PHE A 131 -7.40 7.76 2.11
N GLY A 132 -8.47 8.22 1.44
CA GLY A 132 -8.46 8.41 -0.01
C GLY A 132 -7.45 9.47 -0.45
N THR A 133 -7.36 10.58 0.29
CA THR A 133 -6.37 11.64 0.03
C THR A 133 -4.95 11.14 0.22
N ALA A 134 -4.68 10.43 1.32
CA ALA A 134 -3.37 9.84 1.59
C ALA A 134 -3.01 8.79 0.51
N MET A 135 -3.95 7.94 0.08
CA MET A 135 -3.67 6.97 -0.99
C MET A 135 -3.28 7.66 -2.30
N TRP A 136 -3.99 8.72 -2.68
CA TRP A 136 -3.62 9.48 -3.86
C TRP A 136 -2.21 10.04 -3.75
N LYS A 137 -1.88 10.68 -2.62
CA LYS A 137 -0.52 11.17 -2.36
C LYS A 137 0.51 10.03 -2.41
N TRP A 138 0.18 8.84 -1.93
CA TRP A 138 1.10 7.72 -1.97
C TRP A 138 1.40 7.31 -3.40
N LEU A 139 0.37 7.19 -4.25
CA LEU A 139 0.55 6.90 -5.68
C LEU A 139 1.33 7.99 -6.39
N ASP A 140 1.03 9.26 -6.12
CA ASP A 140 1.77 10.40 -6.67
C ASP A 140 3.24 10.38 -6.27
N PHE A 141 3.55 10.10 -5.01
CA PHE A 141 4.94 9.97 -4.55
C PHE A 141 5.63 8.75 -5.16
N THR A 142 5.06 7.55 -5.01
CA THR A 142 5.74 6.28 -5.28
C THR A 142 5.65 5.79 -6.72
N LEU A 143 4.69 6.31 -7.50
CA LEU A 143 4.58 6.00 -8.91
C LEU A 143 4.89 7.21 -9.79
N ARG A 144 4.65 8.44 -9.33
CA ARG A 144 4.81 9.64 -10.17
C ARG A 144 5.98 10.54 -9.78
N GLY A 145 6.64 10.32 -8.65
CA GLY A 145 7.75 11.16 -8.18
C GLY A 145 7.32 12.56 -7.72
N GLY A 146 6.08 12.73 -7.24
CA GLY A 146 5.56 14.02 -6.81
C GLY A 146 6.19 14.55 -5.50
N ASN A 147 6.88 15.70 -5.57
CA ASN A 147 7.61 16.30 -4.44
C ASN A 147 6.71 16.70 -3.26
N SER A 148 5.58 17.35 -3.48
CA SER A 148 4.68 17.71 -2.38
C SER A 148 4.06 16.50 -1.70
N SER A 149 3.93 15.39 -2.42
CA SER A 149 3.42 14.14 -1.88
C SER A 149 4.50 13.38 -1.10
N SER A 150 5.77 13.45 -1.50
CA SER A 150 6.87 12.90 -0.71
C SER A 150 6.97 13.58 0.66
N GLU A 151 6.82 14.90 0.73
CA GLU A 151 6.81 15.64 2.00
C GLU A 151 5.65 15.27 2.94
N PHE A 152 4.51 14.81 2.39
CA PHE A 152 3.43 14.30 3.23
C PHE A 152 3.86 13.05 4.02
N PHE A 153 4.59 12.13 3.37
CA PHE A 153 4.99 10.85 3.99
C PHE A 153 6.36 10.92 4.67
N ALA A 154 7.37 11.50 4.01
CA ALA A 154 8.74 11.62 4.49
C ALA A 154 8.92 12.79 5.48
N GLY A 155 8.18 13.88 5.30
CA GLY A 155 8.18 15.06 6.18
C GLY A 155 7.17 14.97 7.33
N LYS A 156 6.59 16.10 7.74
CA LYS A 156 5.59 16.18 8.83
C LYS A 156 4.15 16.34 8.34
N GLY A 157 3.92 16.24 7.03
CA GLY A 157 2.61 16.54 6.45
C GLY A 157 1.49 15.63 6.97
N ALA A 158 1.73 14.34 7.12
CA ALA A 158 0.75 13.41 7.67
C ALA A 158 0.49 13.65 9.17
N GLU A 159 1.53 13.87 9.98
CA GLU A 159 1.32 14.21 11.40
C GLU A 159 0.56 15.52 11.58
N ASN A 160 0.84 16.53 10.75
CA ASN A 160 0.09 17.79 10.72
C ASN A 160 -1.37 17.59 10.27
N ASP A 161 -1.63 16.57 9.44
CA ASP A 161 -2.97 16.10 9.09
C ASP A 161 -3.56 15.14 10.15
N GLY A 162 -2.96 15.04 11.34
CA GLY A 162 -3.50 14.30 12.49
C GLY A 162 -3.27 12.79 12.45
N TRP A 163 -2.41 12.28 11.58
CA TRP A 163 -2.02 10.87 11.58
C TRP A 163 -0.99 10.60 12.67
N SER A 164 -1.13 9.46 13.36
CA SER A 164 -0.03 8.88 14.14
C SER A 164 0.84 8.04 13.21
N VAL A 165 2.12 8.40 13.07
CA VAL A 165 2.99 7.88 12.01
C VAL A 165 4.23 7.18 12.56
N GLU A 166 4.55 6.02 11.98
CA GLU A 166 5.88 5.40 12.01
C GLU A 166 6.38 5.21 10.59
N LYS A 167 7.67 5.46 10.33
CA LYS A 167 8.24 5.31 8.98
C LYS A 167 9.72 4.96 8.99
N ARG A 168 10.18 4.30 7.93
CA ARG A 168 11.57 3.89 7.73
C ARG A 168 11.95 4.00 6.25
N ASN A 169 13.18 4.40 5.96
CA ASN A 169 13.79 4.43 4.62
C ASN A 169 12.96 5.15 3.54
N MET A 170 12.18 6.17 3.90
CA MET A 170 11.34 6.89 2.92
C MET A 170 12.18 7.63 1.87
N ASP A 171 13.39 8.04 2.24
CA ASP A 171 14.42 8.63 1.39
C ASP A 171 14.95 7.67 0.32
N LYS A 172 14.78 6.36 0.49
CA LYS A 172 15.19 5.35 -0.51
C LYS A 172 14.17 5.15 -1.63
N ILE A 173 13.00 5.80 -1.56
CA ILE A 173 12.04 5.79 -2.66
C ILE A 173 12.50 6.79 -3.72
N SER A 174 12.97 6.27 -4.85
CA SER A 174 13.40 7.06 -6.00
C SER A 174 12.58 6.69 -7.22
N VAL A 175 11.92 7.69 -7.81
CA VAL A 175 11.01 7.53 -8.95
C VAL A 175 11.25 8.68 -9.90
N THR A 176 11.47 8.39 -11.19
CA THR A 176 11.57 9.43 -12.21
C THR A 176 10.25 10.21 -12.29
N PRO A 177 10.26 11.53 -12.00
CA PRO A 177 9.04 12.32 -12.00
C PRO A 177 8.32 12.31 -13.35
N ILE A 178 6.99 12.33 -13.32
CA ILE A 178 6.17 12.64 -14.51
C ILE A 178 5.47 13.98 -14.31
N GLY A 179 5.55 14.82 -15.34
CA GLY A 179 4.88 16.12 -15.39
C GLY A 179 3.37 16.03 -15.37
#